data_AF-A0A7X9JKG6-F1
#
_entry.id   AF-A0A7X9JKG6-F1
#
_cell.length_a   1.000
_cell.length_b   1.000
_cell.length_c   1.000
_cell.angle_alpha   90.00
_cell.angle_beta   90.00
_cell.angle_gamma   90.00
#
_symmetry.space_group_name_H-M   'P 1'
#
loop_
_entity.id
_entity.type
_entity.pdbx_description
1 polymer ?
#
loop_
_entity_poly.entity_id
_entity_poly.type
_entity_poly.pdbx_seq_one_letter_code
_entity_poly.pdbx_strand_id
1 'polypeptide(L)'
;MKRTQIYISPDQYEFLENLAFLTSKKEHKRISISEIIRNAITMLKDHYSKNKIEDKDLLYLKKKASKSLEEIWNNEKDAEYDKL
;
A
#
# COMPACT_ATOMS: atom_id res chain seq x y z
N MET A 1 10.53 13.26 7.72
CA MET A 1 9.54 12.27 7.23
C MET A 1 9.01 12.75 5.88
N LYS A 2 8.86 11.86 4.89
CA LYS A 2 8.21 12.19 3.62
C LYS A 2 6.72 11.85 3.72
N ARG A 3 5.84 12.74 3.27
CA ARG A 3 4.40 12.47 3.13
C ARG A 3 4.19 11.70 1.83
N THR A 4 3.50 10.57 1.92
CA THR A 4 3.16 9.75 0.75
C THR A 4 1.64 9.69 0.64
N GLN A 5 1.12 9.92 -0.57
CA GLN A 5 -0.29 9.68 -0.91
C GLN A 5 -0.39 8.33 -1.59
N ILE A 6 -1.37 7.53 -1.19
CA ILE A 6 -1.65 6.23 -1.78
C ILE A 6 -3.15 6.11 -2.02
N TYR A 7 -3.50 5.49 -3.15
CA TYR A 7 -4.86 5.05 -3.37
C TYR A 7 -5.11 3.75 -2.60
N ILE A 8 -6.26 3.67 -1.94
CA ILE A 8 -6.73 2.49 -1.23
C ILE A 8 -8.18 2.29 -1.65
N SER A 9 -8.51 1.09 -2.14
CA SER A 9 -9.90 0.76 -2.49
C SER A 9 -10.80 0.73 -1.25
N PRO A 10 -12.13 0.92 -1.39
CA PRO A 10 -13.05 0.94 -0.25
C PRO A 10 -12.91 -0.29 0.67
N ASP A 11 -12.86 -1.50 0.11
CA ASP A 11 -12.73 -2.74 0.87
C ASP A 11 -11.41 -2.81 1.66
N GLN A 12 -10.32 -2.33 1.07
CA GLN A 12 -9.02 -2.23 1.76
C GLN A 12 -9.06 -1.19 2.88
N TYR A 13 -9.76 -0.07 2.68
CA TYR A 13 -9.91 0.94 3.72
C TYR A 13 -10.70 0.40 4.91
N GLU A 14 -11.84 -0.26 4.66
CA GLU A 14 -12.66 -0.90 5.71
C GLU A 14 -11.85 -1.95 6.48
N PHE A 15 -11.10 -2.79 5.76
CA PHE A 15 -10.21 -3.77 6.39
C PHE A 15 -9.18 -3.11 7.32
N LEU A 16 -8.54 -2.03 6.86
CA LEU A 16 -7.54 -1.30 7.66
C LEU A 16 -8.16 -0.58 8.86
N GLU A 17 -9.37 -0.05 8.72
CA GLU A 17 -10.12 0.58 9.81
C GLU A 17 -10.47 -0.44 10.90
N ASN A 18 -10.97 -1.61 10.51
CA ASN A 18 -11.26 -2.72 11.42
C ASN A 18 -10.00 -3.20 12.15
N LEU A 19 -8.87 -3.34 11.43
CA LEU A 19 -7.59 -3.67 12.06
C LEU A 19 -7.14 -2.60 13.05
N ALA A 20 -7.25 -1.31 12.69
CA ALA A 20 -6.91 -0.21 13.57
C ALA A 20 -7.76 -0.24 14.85
N PHE A 21 -9.06 -0.50 14.74
CA PHE A 21 -9.96 -0.64 15.87
C PHE A 21 -9.59 -1.82 16.79
N LEU A 22 -9.42 -3.02 16.22
CA LEU A 22 -9.07 -4.22 16.98
C LEU A 22 -7.73 -4.06 17.70
N THR A 23 -6.73 -3.52 17.02
CA THR A 23 -5.40 -3.26 17.61
C THR A 23 -5.50 -2.20 18.69
N SER A 24 -6.28 -1.13 18.47
CA SER A 24 -6.47 -0.08 19.48
C SER A 24 -7.09 -0.63 20.76
N LYS A 25 -8.08 -1.54 20.62
CA LYS A 25 -8.73 -2.20 21.75
C LYS A 25 -7.76 -3.09 22.53
N LYS A 26 -6.91 -3.83 21.81
CA LYS A 26 -5.91 -4.72 22.41
C LYS A 26 -4.83 -3.95 23.18
N GLU A 27 -4.32 -2.87 22.58
CA GLU A 27 -3.21 -2.09 23.14
C GLU A 27 -3.68 -0.98 24.10
N HIS A 28 -5.00 -0.86 24.33
CA HIS A 28 -5.62 0.22 25.11
C HIS A 28 -5.14 1.63 24.70
N LYS A 29 -4.84 1.80 23.41
CA LYS A 29 -4.28 3.02 22.84
C LYS A 29 -4.90 3.28 21.48
N ARG A 30 -5.21 4.54 21.16
CA ARG A 30 -5.66 4.89 19.81
C ARG A 30 -4.56 4.59 18.79
N ILE A 31 -4.86 3.71 17.85
CA ILE A 31 -4.00 3.35 16.72
C ILE A 31 -4.67 3.81 15.44
N SER A 32 -3.91 4.50 14.58
CA SER A 32 -4.42 5.01 13.30
C SER A 32 -4.19 4.04 12.15
N ILE A 33 -4.99 4.14 11.08
CA ILE A 33 -4.77 3.43 9.82
C ILE A 33 -3.34 3.64 9.30
N SER A 34 -2.82 4.87 9.41
CA SER A 34 -1.45 5.19 9.00
C SER A 34 -0.38 4.45 9.82
N GLU A 35 -0.63 4.18 11.10
CA GLU A 35 0.27 3.36 11.93
C GLU A 35 0.21 1.89 11.53
N ILE A 36 -0.99 1.35 11.27
CA ILE A 36 -1.16 -0.01 10.75
C ILE A 36 -0.37 -0.20 9.45
N ILE A 37 -0.51 0.73 8.50
CA ILE A 37 0.20 0.68 7.21
C ILE A 37 1.72 0.75 7.43
N ARG A 38 2.21 1.65 8.29
CA ARG A 38 3.65 1.75 8.58
C ARG A 38 4.21 0.47 9.21
N ASN A 39 3.47 -0.13 10.14
CA ASN A 39 3.87 -1.37 10.80
C ASN A 39 3.91 -2.53 9.79
N ALA A 40 2.89 -2.65 8.93
CA ALA A 40 2.86 -3.65 7.87
C ALA A 40 4.05 -3.50 6.90
N ILE A 41 4.37 -2.28 6.45
CA ILE A 41 5.53 -2.00 5.59
C ILE A 41 6.83 -2.39 6.30
N THR A 42 6.96 -2.09 7.59
CA THR A 42 8.15 -2.43 8.38
C THR A 42 8.31 -3.94 8.52
N MET A 43 7.24 -4.65 8.88
CA MET A 43 7.24 -6.11 8.96
C MET A 43 7.60 -6.75 7.62
N LEU A 44 7.05 -6.23 6.54
CA LEU A 44 7.34 -6.69 5.19
C LEU A 44 8.83 -6.49 4.85
N LYS A 45 9.37 -5.30 5.13
CA LYS A 45 10.80 -4.99 4.95
C LYS A 45 11.69 -5.91 5.78
N ASP A 46 11.35 -6.15 7.03
CA ASP A 46 12.12 -7.00 7.94
C ASP A 46 12.08 -8.46 7.50
N HIS A 47 10.93 -8.92 7.02
CA HIS A 47 10.78 -10.23 6.41
C HIS A 47 11.67 -10.36 5.16
N TYR A 48 11.67 -9.37 4.27
CA TYR A 48 12.56 -9.32 3.10
C TYR A 48 14.05 -9.23 3.46
N SER A 49 14.39 -8.58 4.58
CA SER A 49 15.78 -8.43 5.01
C SER A 49 16.32 -9.72 5.65
N LYS A 50 15.46 -10.49 6.33
CA LYS A 50 15.81 -11.72 7.05
C LYS A 50 15.72 -12.95 6.16
N ASN A 51 14.67 -13.05 5.37
CA ASN A 51 14.51 -14.08 4.35
C ASN A 51 15.02 -13.46 3.06
N LYS A 52 16.19 -13.88 2.57
CA LYS A 52 16.70 -13.56 1.22
C LYS A 52 15.72 -14.06 0.16
N ILE A 53 14.55 -13.44 0.08
CA ILE A 53 13.62 -13.61 -1.01
C ILE A 53 14.41 -13.18 -2.23
N GLU A 54 14.67 -14.12 -3.13
CA GLU A 54 15.48 -13.91 -4.32
C GLU A 54 15.02 -12.63 -5.01
N ASP A 55 15.96 -11.80 -5.47
CA ASP A 55 15.74 -10.52 -6.16
C ASP A 55 14.63 -10.55 -7.22
N LYS A 56 14.29 -11.72 -7.75
CA LYS A 56 13.22 -11.96 -8.72
C LYS A 56 11.83 -11.60 -8.21
N ASP A 57 11.48 -11.90 -6.95
CA ASP A 57 10.14 -11.61 -6.43
C ASP A 57 9.98 -10.11 -6.10
N LEU A 58 11.05 -9.48 -5.59
CA LEU A 58 11.12 -8.03 -5.42
C LEU A 58 11.07 -7.31 -6.78
N LEU A 59 11.78 -7.82 -7.79
CA LEU A 59 11.73 -7.28 -9.15
C LEU A 59 10.36 -7.48 -9.78
N TYR A 60 9.68 -8.61 -9.53
CA TYR A 60 8.32 -8.86 -9.99
C TYR A 60 7.34 -7.85 -9.37
N LEU A 61 7.38 -7.67 -8.05
CA LEU A 61 6.51 -6.71 -7.35
C LEU A 61 6.79 -5.27 -7.79
N LYS A 62 8.06 -4.90 -7.96
CA LYS A 62 8.45 -3.59 -8.49
C LYS A 62 7.96 -3.40 -9.91
N LYS A 63 8.16 -4.39 -10.80
CA LYS A 63 7.64 -4.35 -12.19
C LYS A 63 6.13 -4.26 -12.24
N LYS A 64 5.42 -4.99 -11.37
CA LYS A 64 3.95 -4.98 -11.31
C LYS A 64 3.42 -3.63 -10.80
N ALA A 65 4.04 -3.07 -9.76
CA ALA A 65 3.69 -1.74 -9.26
C ALA A 65 3.99 -0.64 -10.30
N SER A 66 5.11 -0.73 -11.02
CA SER A 66 5.42 0.21 -12.11
C SER A 66 4.42 0.10 -13.26
N LYS A 67 4.06 -1.12 -13.68
CA LYS A 67 3.06 -1.33 -14.73
C LYS A 67 1.67 -0.83 -14.34
N SER A 68 1.23 -1.08 -13.10
CA SER A 68 -0.09 -0.58 -12.68
C SER A 68 -0.12 0.95 -12.61
N LEU A 69 1.00 1.60 -12.28
CA LEU A 69 1.10 3.06 -12.31
C LEU A 69 1.11 3.61 -13.75
N GLU A 70 1.81 2.94 -14.68
CA GLU A 70 1.78 3.29 -16.10
C GLU A 70 0.38 3.09 -16.71
N GLU A 71 -0.32 2.02 -16.35
CA GLU A 71 -1.70 1.75 -16.77
C GLU A 71 -2.69 2.79 -16.22
N ILE A 72 -2.56 3.19 -14.95
CA ILE A 72 -3.38 4.26 -14.35
C ILE A 72 -3.10 5.59 -15.06
N TRP A 73 -1.83 5.92 -15.30
CA TRP A 73 -1.42 7.17 -15.96
C TRP A 73 -1.91 7.25 -17.42
N ASN A 74 -1.91 6.14 -18.15
CA ASN A 74 -2.39 6.11 -19.53
C ASN A 74 -3.93 6.19 -19.60
N ASN A 75 -4.65 5.51 -18.70
CA ASN A 75 -6.10 5.63 -18.62
C ASN A 75 -6.57 7.05 -18.25
N GLU A 76 -5.79 7.80 -17.45
CA GLU A 76 -6.08 9.21 -17.16
C GLU A 76 -5.89 10.12 -18.39
N LYS A 77 -4.92 9.82 -19.26
CA LYS A 77 -4.72 10.57 -20.51
C LYS A 77 -5.81 10.30 -21.53
N ASP A 78 -6.21 9.05 -21.71
CA ASP A 78 -7.22 8.68 -22.71
C ASP A 78 -8.60 9.30 -22.36
N ALA A 79 -8.94 9.41 -21.08
CA ALA A 79 -10.16 10.08 -20.61
C ALA A 79 -10.17 11.61 -20.81
N GLU A 80 -9.01 12.24 -21.01
CA GLU A 80 -8.88 13.68 -21.25
C GLU A 80 -9.03 14.03 -22.74
N TYR A 81 -8.68 13.11 -23.65
CA TYR A 81 -8.84 13.28 -25.10
C TYR A 81 -10.24 12.94 -25.63
N ASP A 82 -11.01 12.09 -24.93
CA ASP A 82 -12.40 11.76 -25.32
C ASP A 82 -13.43 12.86 -24.98
N LYS A 83 -13.01 13.99 -24.41
CA LYS A 83 -13.85 15.15 -24.08
C LYS A 83 -13.66 16.38 -24.99
N LEU A 84 -12.88 16.25 -26.07
CA LEU A 84 -12.68 17.27 -27.11
C LEU A 84 -13.34 16.85 -28.42
#